data_AF-A0A6P5AB80-F1
#
_entry.id   AF-A0A6P5AB80-F1
#
_cell.length_a   1.000
_cell.length_b   1.000
_cell.length_c   1.000
_cell.angle_alpha   90.00
_cell.angle_beta   90.00
_cell.angle_gamma   90.00
#
_symmetry.space_group_name_H-M   'P 1'
#
loop_
_entity.id
_entity.type
_entity.pdbx_description
1 polymer ?
#
loop_
_entity_poly.entity_id
_entity_poly.type
_entity_poly.pdbx_seq_one_letter_code
_entity_poly.pdbx_strand_id
1 'polypeptide(L)'
;QNAKYSRNALLFNLCFVFGSDADSQRYEPVVKKLAGYLTTLELETGFLSDEQSKQKLPQVMKELLTQLNTCGTCSVPINESNTLHLKIVPTSEEPPVVLEHHVPVFLKDKESFVSSQWDLTTQQILPYIDGFNHVQRIAQEADVDINLVRICVQNMLYYGVITLLPIFQYSNVYVCTPDIHTLVQDSRLQSECLAYVSKHPSHTPPRFRDVFTLYCGLGAGTTVRDLCTRHAAQLQNVDERRLIQFGLTKGMIRRVRKYPVKLSSAEFGSAGKPWTRWMTGLHSYDEICCKTGMTYQELEDKVESDPHIVVCWK
;
A
#
# COMPACT_ATOMS: atom_id res chain seq x y z
N GLN A 1 27.28 -42.53 -6.86
CA GLN A 1 28.74 -42.58 -6.64
C GLN A 1 29.39 -41.74 -7.74
N ASN A 2 30.10 -40.66 -7.39
CA ASN A 2 30.72 -39.77 -8.37
C ASN A 2 32.24 -40.04 -8.37
N ALA A 3 32.75 -40.65 -9.43
CA ALA A 3 34.16 -41.06 -9.56
C ALA A 3 35.16 -39.88 -9.67
N LYS A 4 34.66 -38.63 -9.64
CA LYS A 4 35.43 -37.39 -9.79
C LYS A 4 36.13 -36.94 -8.49
N TYR A 5 35.74 -37.45 -7.32
CA TYR A 5 36.25 -36.97 -6.02
C TYR A 5 37.10 -38.02 -5.30
N SER A 6 38.30 -37.62 -4.88
CA SER A 6 39.28 -38.48 -4.19
C SER A 6 38.81 -39.06 -2.85
N ARG A 7 37.73 -38.52 -2.26
CA ARG A 7 37.10 -38.97 -1.01
C ARG A 7 35.62 -39.34 -1.16
N ASN A 8 35.14 -39.71 -2.35
CA ASN A 8 33.73 -40.01 -2.65
C ASN A 8 32.71 -38.85 -2.47
N ALA A 9 33.08 -37.76 -1.80
CA ALA A 9 32.30 -36.53 -1.69
C ALA A 9 33.21 -35.31 -1.41
N LEU A 10 32.88 -34.16 -1.99
CA LEU A 10 33.43 -32.84 -1.64
C LEU A 10 32.38 -32.09 -0.82
N LEU A 11 32.74 -31.67 0.39
CA LEU A 11 31.89 -30.87 1.27
C LEU A 11 32.43 -29.43 1.30
N PHE A 12 31.56 -28.45 1.04
CA PHE A 12 31.91 -27.03 1.16
C PHE A 12 30.77 -26.27 1.84
N ASN A 13 31.14 -25.25 2.61
CA ASN A 13 30.20 -24.34 3.28
C ASN A 13 30.40 -22.93 2.74
N LEU A 14 29.28 -22.25 2.48
CA LEU A 14 29.23 -20.84 2.10
C LEU A 14 28.37 -20.11 3.13
N CYS A 15 28.94 -19.13 3.80
CA CYS A 15 28.26 -18.36 4.85
C CYS A 15 28.44 -16.86 4.58
N PHE A 16 27.35 -16.10 4.71
CA PHE A 16 27.40 -14.64 4.79
C PHE A 16 27.29 -14.25 6.27
N VAL A 17 28.18 -13.36 6.72
CA VAL A 17 28.22 -12.87 8.10
C VAL A 17 27.75 -11.42 8.09
N PHE A 18 26.72 -11.13 8.88
CA PHE A 18 26.13 -9.80 9.02
C PHE A 18 26.29 -9.27 10.44
N GLY A 19 26.12 -7.96 10.62
CA GLY A 19 26.00 -7.35 11.94
C GLY A 19 24.70 -7.77 12.65
N SER A 20 24.65 -7.63 13.98
CA SER A 20 23.50 -8.06 14.82
C SER A 20 22.17 -7.41 14.42
N ASP A 21 22.22 -6.18 13.90
CA ASP A 21 21.04 -5.36 13.63
C ASP A 21 20.62 -5.42 12.15
N ALA A 22 21.28 -6.26 11.35
CA ALA A 22 21.04 -6.34 9.92
C ALA A 22 19.91 -7.33 9.57
N ASP A 23 19.03 -6.92 8.67
CA ASP A 23 17.97 -7.77 8.12
C ASP A 23 18.57 -8.85 7.19
N SER A 24 18.83 -10.02 7.79
CA SER A 24 19.47 -11.16 7.13
C SER A 24 18.54 -11.93 6.18
N GLN A 25 17.21 -11.75 6.29
CA GLN A 25 16.22 -12.49 5.50
C GLN A 25 16.35 -12.19 4.00
N ARG A 26 16.77 -10.96 3.65
CA ARG A 26 16.95 -10.52 2.24
C ARG A 26 18.03 -11.28 1.49
N TYR A 27 18.98 -11.86 2.21
CA TYR A 27 20.16 -12.49 1.63
C TYR A 27 20.05 -14.02 1.56
N GLU A 28 19.06 -14.63 2.22
CA GLU A 28 18.86 -16.08 2.18
C GLU A 28 18.69 -16.61 0.74
N PRO A 29 17.85 -16.02 -0.14
CA PRO A 29 17.73 -16.47 -1.52
C PRO A 29 19.02 -16.27 -2.32
N VAL A 30 19.79 -15.22 -2.00
CA VAL A 30 21.06 -14.89 -2.66
C VAL A 30 22.11 -15.95 -2.34
N VAL A 31 22.25 -16.31 -1.06
CA VAL A 31 23.16 -17.37 -0.59
C VAL A 31 22.77 -18.72 -1.19
N LYS A 32 21.47 -19.06 -1.19
CA LYS A 32 20.97 -20.31 -1.79
C LYS A 32 21.26 -20.38 -3.28
N LYS A 33 21.04 -19.28 -4.02
CA LYS A 33 21.34 -19.21 -5.45
C LYS A 33 22.84 -19.33 -5.71
N LEU A 34 23.69 -18.68 -4.91
CA LEU A 34 25.14 -18.78 -5.05
C LEU A 34 25.67 -20.18 -4.74
N ALA A 35 25.14 -20.84 -3.71
CA ALA A 35 25.46 -22.23 -3.41
C ALA A 35 25.08 -23.17 -4.58
N GLY A 36 23.92 -22.91 -5.21
CA GLY A 36 23.50 -23.59 -6.44
C GLY A 36 24.51 -23.38 -7.59
N TYR A 37 24.91 -22.14 -7.85
CA TYR A 37 25.92 -21.83 -8.88
C TYR A 37 27.27 -22.48 -8.61
N LEU A 38 27.76 -22.48 -7.37
CA LEU A 38 29.01 -23.15 -7.02
C LEU A 38 28.92 -24.67 -7.21
N THR A 39 27.75 -25.25 -6.94
CA THR A 39 27.51 -26.68 -7.16
C THR A 39 27.54 -27.02 -8.65
N THR A 40 26.88 -26.22 -9.50
CA THR A 40 26.89 -26.45 -10.96
C THR A 40 28.29 -26.23 -11.55
N LEU A 41 29.00 -25.18 -11.13
CA LEU A 41 30.37 -24.91 -11.54
C LEU A 41 31.32 -26.06 -11.19
N GLU A 42 31.12 -26.66 -10.02
CA GLU A 42 31.92 -27.81 -9.57
C GLU A 42 31.65 -29.07 -10.39
N LEU A 43 30.39 -29.33 -10.74
CA LEU A 43 30.04 -30.47 -11.60
C LEU A 43 30.61 -30.34 -13.01
N GLU A 44 30.53 -29.15 -13.60
CA GLU A 44 30.96 -28.87 -14.98
C GLU A 44 32.48 -28.79 -15.09
N THR A 45 33.09 -27.88 -14.32
CA THR A 45 34.50 -27.48 -14.51
C THR A 45 35.42 -27.98 -13.41
N GLY A 46 34.90 -28.54 -12.31
CA GLY A 46 35.71 -28.90 -11.15
C GLY A 46 36.32 -27.67 -10.47
N PHE A 47 35.59 -26.55 -10.47
CA PHE A 47 36.06 -25.23 -10.07
C PHE A 47 36.63 -25.14 -8.63
N LEU A 48 36.13 -25.94 -7.70
CA LEU A 48 36.59 -26.06 -6.31
C LEU A 48 37.70 -27.10 -6.16
N SER A 49 37.81 -28.03 -7.11
CA SER A 49 38.83 -29.09 -7.14
C SER A 49 40.15 -28.64 -7.77
N ASP A 50 40.12 -27.71 -8.72
CA ASP A 50 41.32 -27.14 -9.36
C ASP A 50 41.93 -25.99 -8.52
N GLU A 51 43.24 -26.00 -8.34
CA GLU A 51 43.96 -25.00 -7.54
C GLU A 51 43.98 -23.62 -8.21
N GLN A 52 43.98 -23.55 -9.55
CA GLN A 52 44.03 -22.28 -10.26
C GLN A 52 42.70 -21.52 -10.18
N SER A 53 41.57 -22.22 -10.31
CA SER A 53 40.24 -21.64 -10.11
C SER A 53 39.99 -21.25 -8.66
N LYS A 54 40.55 -22.01 -7.70
CA LYS A 54 40.45 -21.69 -6.27
C LYS A 54 41.10 -20.36 -5.91
N GLN A 55 42.15 -19.92 -6.62
CA GLN A 55 42.75 -18.59 -6.44
C GLN A 55 41.85 -17.44 -6.95
N LYS A 56 40.95 -17.72 -7.91
CA LYS A 56 40.00 -16.72 -8.42
C LYS A 56 38.80 -16.52 -7.49
N LEU A 57 38.46 -17.53 -6.67
CA LEU A 57 37.31 -17.50 -5.77
C LEU A 57 37.34 -16.33 -4.77
N PRO A 58 38.45 -16.01 -4.06
CA PRO A 58 38.52 -14.84 -3.18
C PRO A 58 38.31 -13.50 -3.91
N GLN A 59 38.77 -13.39 -5.16
CA GLN A 59 38.58 -12.19 -5.96
C GLN A 59 37.10 -11.99 -6.30
N VAL A 60 36.44 -13.06 -6.76
CA VAL A 60 34.99 -13.08 -7.03
C VAL A 60 34.20 -12.73 -5.76
N MET A 61 34.54 -13.31 -4.60
CA MET A 61 33.85 -13.02 -3.33
C MET A 61 34.00 -11.57 -2.90
N LYS A 62 35.18 -10.97 -3.12
CA LYS A 62 35.42 -9.55 -2.80
C LYS A 62 34.61 -8.63 -3.72
N GLU A 63 34.59 -8.92 -5.02
CA GLU A 63 33.80 -8.15 -5.98
C GLU A 63 32.30 -8.27 -5.69
N LEU A 64 31.85 -9.46 -5.34
CA LEU A 64 30.47 -9.74 -4.97
C LEU A 64 30.07 -8.95 -3.71
N LEU A 65 30.93 -8.92 -2.70
CA LEU A 65 30.71 -8.10 -1.50
C LEU A 65 30.59 -6.61 -1.84
N THR A 66 31.47 -6.08 -2.69
CA THR A 66 31.42 -4.66 -3.10
C THR A 66 30.16 -4.36 -3.92
N GLN A 67 29.85 -5.17 -4.93
CA GLN A 67 28.70 -4.94 -5.81
C GLN A 67 27.35 -5.09 -5.07
N LEU A 68 27.21 -6.07 -4.18
CA LEU A 68 26.01 -6.21 -3.36
C LEU A 68 25.81 -5.01 -2.44
N ASN A 69 26.89 -4.51 -1.81
CA ASN A 69 26.81 -3.37 -0.91
C ASN A 69 26.55 -2.03 -1.63
N THR A 70 27.04 -1.87 -2.87
CA THR A 70 26.89 -0.59 -3.62
C THR A 70 25.62 -0.53 -4.46
N CYS A 71 25.26 -1.61 -5.16
CA CYS A 71 24.19 -1.59 -6.17
C CYS A 71 23.01 -2.49 -5.83
N GLY A 72 23.15 -3.43 -4.88
CA GLY A 72 22.13 -4.46 -4.59
C GLY A 72 21.92 -5.48 -5.73
N THR A 73 22.66 -5.35 -6.83
CA THR A 73 22.72 -6.27 -7.96
C THR A 73 24.18 -6.56 -8.28
N CYS A 74 24.50 -7.83 -8.48
CA CYS A 74 25.84 -8.29 -8.80
C CYS A 74 25.80 -9.16 -10.06
N SER A 75 26.67 -8.88 -11.01
CA SER A 75 26.82 -9.64 -12.26
C SER A 75 28.31 -9.89 -12.48
N VAL A 76 28.80 -11.07 -12.07
CA VAL A 76 30.22 -11.40 -12.14
C VAL A 76 30.44 -12.56 -13.12
N PRO A 77 31.17 -12.36 -14.23
CA PRO A 77 31.57 -13.44 -15.11
C PRO A 77 32.68 -14.28 -14.43
N ILE A 78 32.45 -15.58 -14.27
CA ILE A 78 33.43 -16.48 -13.66
C ILE A 78 34.28 -17.16 -14.75
N ASN A 79 33.64 -17.60 -15.84
CA ASN A 79 34.25 -18.23 -17.02
C ASN A 79 33.60 -17.70 -18.32
N GLU A 80 34.13 -18.06 -19.48
CA GLU A 80 33.56 -17.72 -20.81
C GLU A 80 32.10 -18.17 -20.97
N SER A 81 31.68 -19.22 -20.27
CA SER A 81 30.33 -19.79 -20.35
C SER A 81 29.43 -19.50 -19.15
N ASN A 82 29.96 -18.99 -18.03
CA ASN A 82 29.22 -18.90 -16.76
C ASN A 82 29.31 -17.50 -16.14
N THR A 83 28.18 -16.79 -16.14
CA THR A 83 27.99 -15.49 -15.49
C THR A 83 27.06 -15.60 -14.28
N LEU A 84 27.51 -15.10 -13.13
CA LEU A 84 26.76 -15.14 -11.89
C LEU A 84 25.93 -13.87 -11.76
N HIS A 85 24.60 -14.01 -11.84
CA HIS A 85 23.67 -12.91 -11.66
C HIS A 85 22.92 -13.03 -10.32
N LEU A 86 23.17 -12.09 -9.42
CA LEU A 86 22.51 -11.95 -8.13
C LEU A 86 21.79 -10.62 -8.04
N LYS A 87 20.59 -10.62 -7.47
CA LYS A 87 19.83 -9.43 -7.16
C LYS A 87 19.21 -9.60 -5.79
N ILE A 88 19.42 -8.62 -4.92
CA ILE A 88 18.73 -8.54 -3.64
C ILE A 88 17.30 -8.09 -3.94
N VAL A 89 16.34 -8.92 -3.57
CA VAL A 89 14.92 -8.58 -3.69
C VAL A 89 14.50 -7.91 -2.39
N PRO A 90 13.98 -6.68 -2.41
CA PRO A 90 13.41 -6.09 -1.21
C PRO A 90 12.17 -6.89 -0.79
N THR A 91 12.16 -7.33 0.46
CA THR A 91 10.97 -7.85 1.12
C THR A 91 10.08 -6.66 1.46
N SER A 92 8.97 -6.50 0.73
CA SER A 92 7.90 -5.61 1.15
C SER A 92 6.94 -6.37 2.05
N GLU A 93 6.34 -5.66 3.00
CA GLU A 93 5.26 -6.21 3.82
C GLU A 93 4.07 -6.57 2.93
N GLU A 94 3.32 -7.59 3.35
CA GLU A 94 2.12 -8.00 2.62
C GLU A 94 1.14 -6.83 2.55
N PRO A 95 0.66 -6.46 1.34
CA PRO A 95 -0.21 -5.32 1.19
C PRO A 95 -1.57 -5.62 1.84
N PRO A 96 -2.22 -4.65 2.48
CA PRO A 96 -3.52 -4.84 3.08
C PRO A 96 -4.56 -5.23 2.02
N VAL A 97 -5.59 -5.97 2.45
CA VAL A 97 -6.65 -6.43 1.55
C VAL A 97 -7.42 -5.23 0.97
N VAL A 98 -7.49 -5.18 -0.36
CA VAL A 98 -8.27 -4.18 -1.08
C VAL A 98 -9.76 -4.53 -0.99
N LEU A 99 -10.56 -3.59 -0.50
CA LEU A 99 -12.03 -3.68 -0.47
C LEU A 99 -12.62 -2.93 -1.68
N GLU A 100 -13.83 -3.32 -2.08
CA GLU A 100 -14.51 -2.82 -3.29
C GLU A 100 -14.84 -1.32 -3.23
N HIS A 101 -15.03 -0.81 -2.03
CA HIS A 101 -15.33 0.60 -1.74
C HIS A 101 -14.07 1.46 -1.55
N HIS A 102 -12.86 0.91 -1.74
CA HIS A 102 -11.64 1.70 -1.70
C HIS A 102 -11.41 2.44 -3.01
N VAL A 103 -10.78 3.60 -2.90
CA VAL A 103 -10.45 4.50 -4.01
C VAL A 103 -8.91 4.52 -4.15
N PRO A 104 -8.35 3.96 -5.23
CA PRO A 104 -6.92 4.03 -5.49
C PRO A 104 -6.51 5.44 -5.92
N VAL A 105 -5.47 5.99 -5.31
CA VAL A 105 -4.86 7.28 -5.66
C VAL A 105 -3.38 7.09 -5.95
N PHE A 106 -2.87 7.66 -7.04
CA PHE A 106 -1.46 7.60 -7.36
C PHE A 106 -0.62 8.48 -6.43
N LEU A 107 0.48 7.92 -5.93
CA LEU A 107 1.49 8.67 -5.17
C LEU A 107 2.52 9.37 -6.07
N LYS A 108 2.74 8.84 -7.28
CA LYS A 108 3.71 9.34 -8.25
C LYS A 108 3.01 9.74 -9.53
N ASP A 109 3.61 10.69 -10.25
CA ASP A 109 3.05 11.18 -11.50
C ASP A 109 2.86 10.05 -12.51
N LYS A 110 1.67 10.03 -13.12
CA LYS A 110 1.27 9.05 -14.14
C LYS A 110 2.27 8.98 -15.31
N GLU A 111 2.96 10.08 -15.59
CA GLU A 111 3.90 10.25 -16.71
C GLU A 111 5.24 9.56 -16.48
N SER A 112 5.58 9.19 -15.24
CA SER A 112 6.80 8.43 -14.94
C SER A 112 6.69 6.95 -15.31
N PHE A 113 5.48 6.48 -15.67
CA PHE A 113 5.22 5.08 -15.95
C PHE A 113 5.29 4.79 -17.45
N VAL A 114 6.29 4.01 -17.86
CA VAL A 114 6.40 3.49 -19.23
C VAL A 114 5.33 2.42 -19.43
N SER A 115 4.21 2.80 -20.06
CA SER A 115 3.04 1.93 -20.29
C SER A 115 3.40 0.55 -20.85
N SER A 116 4.40 0.46 -21.73
CA SER A 116 4.83 -0.79 -22.37
C SER A 116 5.43 -1.85 -21.43
N GLN A 117 5.85 -1.48 -20.21
CA GLN A 117 6.40 -2.43 -19.24
C GLN A 117 5.33 -3.04 -18.32
N TRP A 118 4.10 -2.52 -18.40
CA TRP A 118 3.01 -2.95 -17.55
C TRP A 118 2.18 -4.05 -18.19
N ASP A 119 1.63 -4.93 -17.37
CA ASP A 119 0.71 -5.97 -17.81
C ASP A 119 -0.55 -5.39 -18.48
N LEU A 120 -1.14 -6.14 -19.41
CA LEU A 120 -2.32 -5.70 -20.17
C LEU A 120 -3.48 -5.25 -19.27
N THR A 121 -3.74 -5.98 -18.18
CA THR A 121 -4.78 -5.64 -17.20
C THR A 121 -4.49 -4.32 -16.51
N THR A 122 -3.24 -4.07 -16.16
CA THR A 122 -2.80 -2.82 -15.54
C THR A 122 -2.96 -1.65 -16.51
N GLN A 123 -2.59 -1.84 -17.78
CA GLN A 123 -2.76 -0.80 -18.81
C GLN A 123 -4.23 -0.44 -19.05
N GLN A 124 -5.14 -1.40 -18.97
CA GLN A 124 -6.58 -1.15 -19.09
C GLN A 124 -7.15 -0.42 -17.89
N ILE A 125 -6.67 -0.71 -16.68
CA ILE A 125 -7.18 -0.11 -15.43
C ILE A 125 -6.59 1.30 -15.20
N LEU A 126 -5.33 1.54 -15.57
CA LEU A 126 -4.59 2.78 -15.31
C LEU A 126 -5.32 4.09 -15.69
N PRO A 127 -6.01 4.18 -16.85
CA PRO A 127 -6.73 5.38 -17.27
C PRO A 127 -7.88 5.74 -16.33
N TYR A 128 -8.56 4.72 -15.79
CA TYR A 128 -9.75 4.88 -14.94
C TYR A 128 -9.42 5.17 -13.48
N ILE A 129 -8.15 5.03 -13.07
CA ILE A 129 -7.68 5.46 -11.75
C ILE A 129 -7.48 6.99 -11.79
N ASP A 130 -8.56 7.71 -11.55
CA ASP A 130 -8.60 9.18 -11.47
C ASP A 130 -8.39 9.71 -10.03
N GLY A 131 -8.42 8.80 -9.04
CA GLY A 131 -8.34 9.13 -7.62
C GLY A 131 -9.69 9.42 -6.95
N PHE A 132 -10.81 9.26 -7.66
CA PHE A 132 -12.18 9.42 -7.13
C PHE A 132 -13.03 8.17 -7.33
N ASN A 133 -12.80 7.43 -8.41
CA ASN A 133 -13.50 6.20 -8.70
C ASN A 133 -13.07 5.10 -7.73
N HIS A 134 -14.04 4.39 -7.17
CA HIS A 134 -13.80 3.24 -6.32
C HIS A 134 -13.58 1.98 -7.18
N VAL A 135 -12.97 0.94 -6.61
CA VAL A 135 -12.58 -0.28 -7.32
C VAL A 135 -13.74 -0.90 -8.12
N GLN A 136 -14.97 -0.94 -7.58
CA GLN A 136 -16.13 -1.47 -8.29
C GLN A 136 -16.50 -0.66 -9.54
N ARG A 137 -16.46 0.68 -9.47
CA ARG A 137 -16.72 1.54 -10.64
C ARG A 137 -15.62 1.44 -11.69
N ILE A 138 -14.37 1.35 -11.24
CA ILE A 138 -13.23 1.12 -12.14
C ILE A 138 -13.40 -0.21 -12.89
N ALA A 139 -13.84 -1.27 -12.21
CA ALA A 139 -14.11 -2.56 -12.84
C ALA A 139 -15.20 -2.48 -13.92
N GLN A 140 -16.26 -1.71 -13.66
CA GLN A 140 -17.36 -1.49 -14.62
C GLN A 140 -16.92 -0.64 -15.83
N GLU A 141 -16.17 0.43 -15.61
CA GLU A 141 -15.70 1.31 -16.70
C GLU A 141 -14.61 0.64 -17.56
N ALA A 142 -13.78 -0.20 -16.94
CA ALA A 142 -12.74 -0.97 -17.65
C ALA A 142 -13.26 -2.27 -18.29
N ASP A 143 -14.49 -2.69 -17.98
CA ASP A 143 -15.07 -4.00 -18.36
C ASP A 143 -14.17 -5.19 -17.95
N VAL A 144 -13.67 -5.16 -16.71
CA VAL A 144 -12.79 -6.19 -16.12
C VAL A 144 -13.43 -6.76 -14.86
N ASP A 145 -13.25 -8.07 -14.61
CA ASP A 145 -13.73 -8.72 -13.39
C ASP A 145 -13.19 -8.02 -12.13
N ILE A 146 -14.07 -7.76 -11.17
CA ILE A 146 -13.73 -7.02 -9.94
C ILE A 146 -12.62 -7.69 -9.13
N ASN A 147 -12.51 -9.01 -9.17
CA ASN A 147 -11.44 -9.73 -8.47
C ASN A 147 -10.09 -9.51 -9.13
N LEU A 148 -10.04 -9.43 -10.47
CA LEU A 148 -8.82 -9.10 -11.19
C LEU A 148 -8.38 -7.66 -10.90
N VAL A 149 -9.32 -6.71 -10.85
CA VAL A 149 -9.03 -5.32 -10.46
C VAL A 149 -8.51 -5.26 -9.02
N ARG A 150 -9.10 -6.01 -8.09
CA ARG A 150 -8.63 -6.08 -6.69
C ARG A 150 -7.19 -6.58 -6.59
N ILE A 151 -6.86 -7.67 -7.30
CA ILE A 151 -5.48 -8.21 -7.32
C ILE A 151 -4.52 -7.21 -7.96
N CYS A 152 -4.92 -6.57 -9.06
CA CYS A 152 -4.12 -5.56 -9.75
C CYS A 152 -3.81 -4.36 -8.83
N VAL A 153 -4.83 -3.80 -8.17
CA VAL A 153 -4.67 -2.70 -7.21
C VAL A 153 -3.84 -3.12 -6.00
N GLN A 154 -4.00 -4.36 -5.52
CA GLN A 154 -3.19 -4.90 -4.42
C GLN A 154 -1.70 -5.01 -4.81
N ASN A 155 -1.41 -5.42 -6.05
CA ASN A 155 -0.05 -5.45 -6.57
C ASN A 155 0.52 -4.02 -6.72
N MET A 156 -0.28 -3.06 -7.20
CA MET A 156 0.15 -1.65 -7.28
C MET A 156 0.43 -1.06 -5.90
N LEU A 157 -0.33 -1.46 -4.88
CA LEU A 157 -0.11 -1.08 -3.49
C LEU A 157 1.19 -1.70 -2.95
N TYR A 158 1.46 -2.97 -3.25
CA TYR A 158 2.71 -3.65 -2.88
C TYR A 158 3.95 -2.93 -3.41
N TYR A 159 3.91 -2.44 -4.65
CA TYR A 159 5.01 -1.68 -5.24
C TYR A 159 5.04 -0.19 -4.81
N GLY A 160 4.13 0.24 -3.93
CA GLY A 160 4.07 1.62 -3.44
C GLY A 160 3.73 2.65 -4.52
N VAL A 161 3.00 2.24 -5.56
CA VAL A 161 2.57 3.11 -6.66
C VAL A 161 1.30 3.87 -6.30
N ILE A 162 0.44 3.23 -5.51
CA ILE A 162 -0.90 3.68 -5.18
C ILE A 162 -1.10 3.66 -3.66
N THR A 163 -1.88 4.60 -3.15
CA THR A 163 -2.51 4.52 -1.82
C THR A 163 -4.00 4.28 -1.93
N LEU A 164 -4.55 3.57 -0.95
CA LEU A 164 -5.99 3.34 -0.86
C LEU A 164 -6.63 4.38 0.06
N LEU A 165 -7.59 5.11 -0.49
CA LEU A 165 -8.43 6.01 0.29
C LEU A 165 -9.83 5.45 0.49
N PRO A 166 -10.51 5.78 1.59
CA PRO A 166 -11.93 5.52 1.73
C PRO A 166 -12.75 6.36 0.74
N ILE A 167 -13.90 5.85 0.32
CA ILE A 167 -14.85 6.58 -0.51
C ILE A 167 -15.26 7.92 0.13
N PHE A 168 -15.25 8.98 -0.68
CA PHE A 168 -15.73 10.29 -0.27
C PHE A 168 -17.27 10.30 -0.25
N GLN A 169 -17.86 10.62 0.90
CA GLN A 169 -19.29 10.86 1.07
C GLN A 169 -19.48 12.08 1.96
N TYR A 170 -20.50 12.90 1.67
CA TYR A 170 -20.79 14.10 2.47
C TYR A 170 -21.22 13.78 3.92
N SER A 171 -21.68 12.55 4.18
CA SER A 171 -22.02 12.04 5.52
C SER A 171 -20.79 11.63 6.35
N ASN A 172 -19.61 11.56 5.74
CA ASN A 172 -18.40 11.15 6.45
C ASN A 172 -17.94 12.20 7.44
N VAL A 173 -17.29 11.71 8.51
CA VAL A 173 -16.63 12.54 9.53
C VAL A 173 -15.12 12.33 9.42
N TYR A 174 -14.40 13.44 9.45
CA TYR A 174 -12.96 13.49 9.32
C TYR A 174 -12.37 14.30 10.47
N VAL A 175 -11.22 13.86 10.97
CA VAL A 175 -10.52 14.51 12.08
C VAL A 175 -9.09 14.80 11.67
N CYS A 176 -8.61 16.00 12.02
CA CYS A 176 -7.24 16.40 11.80
C CYS A 176 -6.28 15.63 12.71
N THR A 177 -5.20 15.14 12.12
CA THR A 177 -4.06 14.53 12.83
C THR A 177 -3.05 15.62 13.20
N PRO A 178 -2.15 15.38 14.17
CA PRO A 178 -1.08 16.33 14.51
C PRO A 178 -0.15 16.65 13.33
N ASP A 179 -0.13 15.79 12.30
CA ASP A 179 0.68 15.97 11.10
C ASP A 179 0.25 17.18 10.27
N ILE A 180 -0.90 17.78 10.54
CA ILE A 180 -1.29 19.08 9.96
C ILE A 180 -0.25 20.18 10.22
N HIS A 181 0.56 20.07 11.28
CA HIS A 181 1.64 21.00 11.55
C HIS A 181 2.71 20.99 10.45
N THR A 182 2.95 19.84 9.81
CA THR A 182 3.90 19.73 8.69
C THR A 182 3.48 20.61 7.51
N LEU A 183 2.18 20.73 7.26
CA LEU A 183 1.65 21.64 6.24
C LEU A 183 1.93 23.10 6.58
N VAL A 184 1.94 23.48 7.86
CA VAL A 184 2.25 24.86 8.26
C VAL A 184 3.75 25.17 8.12
N GLN A 185 4.61 24.18 8.37
CA GLN A 185 6.06 24.35 8.33
C GLN A 185 6.64 24.33 6.91
N ASP A 186 6.09 23.51 6.01
CA ASP A 186 6.64 23.32 4.68
C ASP A 186 5.92 24.14 3.60
N SER A 187 6.59 25.19 3.11
CA SER A 187 6.09 26.07 2.05
C SER A 187 5.88 25.33 0.71
N ARG A 188 6.66 24.27 0.43
CA ARG A 188 6.49 23.48 -0.80
C ARG A 188 5.20 22.69 -0.75
N LEU A 189 4.94 22.01 0.36
CA LEU A 189 3.70 21.25 0.56
C LEU A 189 2.47 22.18 0.53
N GLN A 190 2.59 23.41 1.03
CA GLN A 190 1.53 24.42 0.89
C GLN A 190 1.25 24.73 -0.58
N SER A 191 2.29 24.99 -1.38
CA SER A 191 2.10 25.28 -2.81
C SER A 191 1.49 24.10 -3.57
N GLU A 192 1.92 22.86 -3.26
CA GLU A 192 1.36 21.62 -3.83
C GLU A 192 -0.12 21.46 -3.44
N CYS A 193 -0.45 21.67 -2.16
CA CYS A 193 -1.81 21.61 -1.63
C CYS A 193 -2.71 22.66 -2.32
N LEU A 194 -2.26 23.91 -2.42
CA LEU A 194 -3.03 24.97 -3.06
C LEU A 194 -3.25 24.72 -4.55
N ALA A 195 -2.24 24.21 -5.26
CA ALA A 195 -2.35 23.84 -6.66
C ALA A 195 -3.36 22.69 -6.84
N TYR A 196 -3.27 21.66 -6.01
CA TYR A 196 -4.15 20.48 -6.08
C TYR A 196 -5.60 20.80 -5.70
N VAL A 197 -5.82 21.64 -4.70
CA VAL A 197 -7.15 21.96 -4.15
C VAL A 197 -7.90 23.01 -4.99
N SER A 198 -7.21 23.74 -5.86
CA SER A 198 -7.82 24.75 -6.71
C SER A 198 -8.84 24.12 -7.69
N LYS A 199 -10.05 24.73 -7.76
CA LYS A 199 -11.13 24.30 -8.68
C LYS A 199 -10.78 24.48 -10.14
N HIS A 200 -10.09 25.57 -10.46
CA HIS A 200 -9.65 25.90 -11.81
C HIS A 200 -8.24 26.48 -11.80
N PRO A 201 -7.33 26.01 -12.69
CA PRO A 201 -6.00 26.60 -12.84
C PRO A 201 -6.03 28.05 -13.40
N SER A 202 -7.19 28.55 -13.83
CA SER A 202 -7.38 29.91 -14.35
C SER A 202 -7.91 30.93 -13.32
N HIS A 203 -8.39 30.48 -12.16
CA HIS A 203 -8.88 31.37 -11.10
C HIS A 203 -7.82 31.59 -10.01
N THR A 204 -7.93 32.71 -9.30
CA THR A 204 -7.01 33.05 -8.20
C THR A 204 -6.90 31.88 -7.22
N PRO A 205 -5.68 31.39 -6.95
CA PRO A 205 -5.52 30.24 -6.06
C PRO A 205 -6.11 30.56 -4.69
N PRO A 206 -6.74 29.57 -4.03
CA PRO A 206 -7.29 29.77 -2.70
C PRO A 206 -6.19 30.21 -1.73
N ARG A 207 -6.52 31.07 -0.77
CA ARG A 207 -5.54 31.48 0.24
C ARG A 207 -5.29 30.31 1.18
N PHE A 208 -4.04 30.13 1.59
CA PHE A 208 -3.67 29.13 2.59
C PHE A 208 -4.54 29.23 3.86
N ARG A 209 -4.88 30.45 4.29
CA ARG A 209 -5.75 30.71 5.43
C ARG A 209 -7.12 30.03 5.28
N ASP A 210 -7.72 30.08 4.10
CA ASP A 210 -9.06 29.52 3.87
C ASP A 210 -9.01 27.99 3.92
N VAL A 211 -7.99 27.40 3.27
CA VAL A 211 -7.73 25.95 3.32
C VAL A 211 -7.45 25.48 4.75
N PHE A 212 -6.60 26.20 5.49
CA PHE A 212 -6.29 25.88 6.87
C PHE A 212 -7.50 26.02 7.79
N THR A 213 -8.35 27.04 7.57
CA THR A 213 -9.62 27.20 8.31
C THR A 213 -10.56 26.02 8.06
N LEU A 214 -10.65 25.54 6.80
CA LEU A 214 -11.42 24.35 6.46
C LEU A 214 -10.90 23.11 7.18
N TYR A 215 -9.59 22.91 7.25
CA TYR A 215 -9.01 21.82 8.04
C TYR A 215 -9.30 21.99 9.54
N CYS A 216 -9.17 23.19 10.12
CA CYS A 216 -9.50 23.42 11.53
C CYS A 216 -11.00 23.19 11.85
N GLY A 217 -11.88 23.31 10.87
CA GLY A 217 -13.31 23.01 11.02
C GLY A 217 -13.64 21.52 11.05
N LEU A 218 -12.68 20.64 10.73
CA LEU A 218 -12.84 19.19 10.79
C LEU A 218 -12.66 18.70 12.22
N GLY A 219 -13.71 18.09 12.77
CA GLY A 219 -13.72 17.55 14.12
C GLY A 219 -14.64 16.33 14.24
N ALA A 220 -14.55 15.63 15.37
CA ALA A 220 -15.23 14.35 15.60
C ALA A 220 -16.77 14.39 15.55
N GLY A 221 -17.37 15.57 15.41
CA GLY A 221 -18.82 15.77 15.30
C GLY A 221 -19.25 16.65 14.12
N THR A 222 -18.34 17.00 13.21
CA THR A 222 -18.69 17.81 12.03
C THR A 222 -18.66 16.92 10.78
N THR A 223 -19.81 16.75 10.13
CA THR A 223 -19.85 16.05 8.83
C THR A 223 -19.28 16.95 7.75
N VAL A 224 -18.80 16.36 6.64
CA VAL A 224 -18.37 17.16 5.48
C VAL A 224 -19.52 18.03 4.96
N ARG A 225 -20.76 17.55 5.01
CA ARG A 225 -21.94 18.35 4.67
C ARG A 225 -22.03 19.62 5.53
N ASP A 226 -21.91 19.47 6.85
CA ASP A 226 -22.01 20.61 7.77
C ASP A 226 -20.79 21.54 7.68
N LEU A 227 -19.63 21.01 7.28
CA LEU A 227 -18.46 21.83 6.97
C LEU A 227 -18.73 22.67 5.72
N CYS A 228 -19.30 22.05 4.68
CA CYS A 228 -19.60 22.71 3.41
C CYS A 228 -20.63 23.83 3.56
N THR A 229 -21.67 23.62 4.37
CA THR A 229 -22.68 24.66 4.63
C THR A 229 -22.12 25.81 5.46
N ARG A 230 -21.28 25.52 6.46
CA ARG A 230 -20.68 26.56 7.34
C ARG A 230 -19.60 27.39 6.65
N HIS A 231 -18.81 26.78 5.76
CA HIS A 231 -17.68 27.43 5.10
C HIS A 231 -17.89 27.64 3.60
N ALA A 232 -19.15 27.78 3.17
CA ALA A 232 -19.53 27.92 1.75
C ALA A 232 -18.77 29.06 1.03
N ALA A 233 -18.46 30.16 1.74
CA ALA A 233 -17.70 31.28 1.20
C ALA A 233 -16.22 30.92 0.89
N GLN A 234 -15.60 30.08 1.72
CA GLN A 234 -14.22 29.62 1.53
C GLN A 234 -14.11 28.50 0.48
N LEU A 235 -15.20 27.77 0.26
CA LEU A 235 -15.33 26.69 -0.73
C LEU A 235 -15.55 27.19 -2.16
N GLN A 236 -15.75 28.49 -2.40
CA GLN A 236 -15.96 29.02 -3.75
C GLN A 236 -14.77 28.75 -4.68
N ASN A 237 -13.55 28.75 -4.15
CA ASN A 237 -12.32 28.52 -4.93
C ASN A 237 -11.64 27.17 -4.63
N VAL A 238 -12.22 26.36 -3.73
CA VAL A 238 -11.65 25.11 -3.21
C VAL A 238 -12.55 23.92 -3.57
N ASP A 239 -11.98 22.90 -4.21
CA ASP A 239 -12.64 21.60 -4.41
C ASP A 239 -12.62 20.78 -3.12
N GLU A 240 -13.80 20.52 -2.54
CA GLU A 240 -13.92 19.77 -1.29
C GLU A 240 -13.40 18.33 -1.40
N ARG A 241 -13.57 17.71 -2.56
CA ARG A 241 -13.13 16.32 -2.79
C ARG A 241 -11.62 16.22 -2.85
N ARG A 242 -10.98 17.14 -3.57
CA ARG A 242 -9.51 17.23 -3.69
C ARG A 242 -8.86 17.62 -2.36
N LEU A 243 -9.51 18.48 -1.58
CA LEU A 243 -9.07 18.83 -0.23
C LEU A 243 -9.00 17.60 0.67
N ILE A 244 -10.09 16.84 0.76
CA ILE A 244 -10.14 15.64 1.60
C ILE A 244 -9.19 14.56 1.06
N GLN A 245 -9.10 14.38 -0.26
CA GLN A 245 -8.17 13.45 -0.88
C GLN A 245 -6.72 13.78 -0.53
N PHE A 246 -6.30 15.04 -0.69
CA PHE A 246 -4.94 15.48 -0.36
C PHE A 246 -4.63 15.30 1.12
N GLY A 247 -5.56 15.70 1.99
CA GLY A 247 -5.41 15.55 3.44
C GLY A 247 -5.30 14.09 3.88
N LEU A 248 -6.05 13.17 3.24
CA LEU A 248 -5.94 11.74 3.50
C LEU A 248 -4.65 11.14 2.93
N THR A 249 -4.24 11.51 1.71
CA THR A 249 -3.02 11.00 1.07
C THR A 249 -1.76 11.39 1.84
N LYS A 250 -1.70 12.63 2.36
CA LYS A 250 -0.57 13.12 3.16
C LYS A 250 -0.70 12.77 4.66
N GLY A 251 -1.77 12.08 5.07
CA GLY A 251 -1.98 11.65 6.46
C GLY A 251 -2.38 12.76 7.45
N MET A 252 -2.65 13.97 6.98
CA MET A 252 -3.05 15.11 7.81
C MET A 252 -4.49 15.00 8.34
N ILE A 253 -5.32 14.22 7.66
CA ILE A 253 -6.67 13.88 8.07
C ILE A 253 -6.76 12.37 8.22
N ARG A 254 -7.51 11.92 9.22
CA ARG A 254 -8.01 10.54 9.29
C ARG A 254 -9.54 10.52 9.22
N ARG A 255 -10.10 9.52 8.56
CA ARG A 255 -11.55 9.27 8.58
C ARG A 255 -11.91 8.58 9.89
N VAL A 256 -12.93 9.07 10.58
CA VAL A 256 -13.49 8.42 11.76
C VAL A 256 -14.64 7.54 11.29
N ARG A 257 -14.61 6.26 11.66
CA ARG A 257 -15.65 5.29 11.34
C ARG A 257 -16.47 4.97 12.59
N LYS A 258 -17.76 4.74 12.37
CA LYS A 258 -18.66 4.20 13.39
C LYS A 258 -18.47 2.68 13.45
N TYR A 259 -18.37 2.13 14.66
CA TYR A 259 -18.26 0.70 14.95
C TYR A 259 -19.35 0.33 15.96
N PRO A 260 -20.40 -0.39 15.55
CA PRO A 260 -21.46 -0.80 16.45
C PRO A 260 -20.97 -1.99 17.29
N VAL A 261 -21.14 -1.89 18.60
CA VAL A 261 -20.83 -2.91 19.59
C VAL A 261 -22.11 -3.30 20.27
N LYS A 262 -22.51 -4.57 20.14
CA LYS A 262 -23.59 -5.12 20.95
C LYS A 262 -23.10 -5.31 22.39
N LEU A 263 -23.70 -4.59 23.33
CA LEU A 263 -23.49 -4.84 24.76
C LEU A 263 -24.23 -6.14 25.11
N SER A 264 -23.47 -7.20 25.38
CA SER A 264 -24.03 -8.46 25.84
C SER A 264 -24.41 -8.33 27.31
N SER A 265 -25.68 -7.99 27.57
CA SER A 265 -26.35 -8.37 28.81
C SER A 265 -27.71 -8.96 28.45
N ALA A 266 -28.02 -10.11 29.06
CA ALA A 266 -29.22 -10.93 28.92
C ALA A 266 -29.30 -11.87 27.69
N GLU A 267 -28.80 -13.08 27.93
CA GLU A 267 -29.44 -14.39 27.69
C GLU A 267 -29.88 -14.85 26.28
N PHE A 268 -29.45 -16.07 25.98
CA PHE A 268 -30.00 -17.03 25.02
C PHE A 268 -31.52 -16.91 24.88
N GLY A 269 -32.05 -16.68 23.67
CA GLY A 269 -33.49 -16.89 23.47
C GLY A 269 -34.22 -16.27 22.29
N SER A 270 -33.57 -15.62 21.32
CA SER A 270 -34.27 -15.22 20.09
C SER A 270 -33.34 -15.41 18.91
N ALA A 271 -33.85 -16.07 17.86
CA ALA A 271 -33.14 -16.33 16.62
C ALA A 271 -32.42 -15.06 16.16
N GLY A 272 -31.11 -15.00 16.41
CA GLY A 272 -30.33 -13.77 16.26
C GLY A 272 -30.43 -13.30 14.82
N LYS A 273 -30.99 -12.11 14.61
CA LYS A 273 -31.12 -11.52 13.27
C LYS A 273 -29.74 -11.61 12.58
N PRO A 274 -29.61 -12.14 11.34
CA PRO A 274 -28.31 -12.44 10.71
C PRO A 274 -27.28 -11.30 10.72
N TRP A 275 -27.76 -10.05 10.76
CA TRP A 275 -26.92 -8.85 10.79
C TRP A 275 -26.27 -8.56 12.16
N THR A 276 -26.84 -9.04 13.27
CA THR A 276 -26.29 -8.85 14.62
C THR A 276 -24.95 -9.57 14.84
N ARG A 277 -24.62 -10.57 14.01
CA ARG A 277 -23.32 -11.26 14.02
C ARG A 277 -22.15 -10.33 13.68
N TRP A 278 -22.42 -9.26 12.95
CA TRP A 278 -21.38 -8.33 12.48
C TRP A 278 -21.15 -7.15 13.45
N MET A 279 -21.91 -7.07 14.55
CA MET A 279 -21.87 -5.99 15.56
C MET A 279 -20.94 -6.31 16.74
N THR A 280 -19.74 -6.78 16.42
CA THR A 280 -18.69 -7.18 17.38
C THR A 280 -17.74 -6.03 17.74
N GLY A 281 -17.92 -4.84 17.16
CA GLY A 281 -16.99 -3.71 17.30
C GLY A 281 -15.74 -3.78 16.40
N LEU A 282 -15.59 -4.83 15.59
CA LEU A 282 -14.48 -5.02 14.65
C LEU A 282 -14.80 -4.55 13.22
N HIS A 283 -16.07 -4.55 12.85
CA HIS A 283 -16.53 -4.14 11.52
C HIS A 283 -17.06 -2.71 11.54
N SER A 284 -16.56 -1.90 10.61
CA SER A 284 -17.07 -0.55 10.41
C SER A 284 -18.48 -0.58 9.82
N TYR A 285 -19.26 0.49 10.00
CA TYR A 285 -20.60 0.63 9.37
C TYR A 285 -20.55 0.32 7.86
N ASP A 286 -19.52 0.79 7.17
CA ASP A 286 -19.34 0.57 5.73
C ASP A 286 -19.21 -0.92 5.38
N GLU A 287 -18.41 -1.69 6.13
CA GLU A 287 -18.26 -3.14 5.92
C GLU A 287 -19.55 -3.90 6.22
N ILE A 288 -20.31 -3.46 7.22
CA ILE A 288 -21.59 -4.06 7.58
C ILE A 288 -22.59 -3.79 6.47
N CYS A 289 -22.68 -2.55 5.97
CA CYS A 289 -23.55 -2.19 4.84
C CYS A 289 -23.19 -3.01 3.59
N CYS A 290 -21.90 -3.13 3.24
CA CYS A 290 -21.46 -3.93 2.10
C CYS A 290 -21.81 -5.43 2.24
N LYS A 291 -21.69 -6.01 3.44
CA LYS A 291 -21.98 -7.44 3.66
C LYS A 291 -23.46 -7.77 3.84
N THR A 292 -24.24 -6.84 4.37
CA THR A 292 -25.68 -7.02 4.63
C THR A 292 -26.57 -6.49 3.51
N GLY A 293 -26.01 -5.71 2.58
CA GLY A 293 -26.75 -5.05 1.50
C GLY A 293 -27.67 -3.93 1.98
N MET A 294 -27.59 -3.54 3.25
CA MET A 294 -28.43 -2.48 3.84
C MET A 294 -27.85 -1.11 3.52
N THR A 295 -28.73 -0.11 3.40
CA THR A 295 -28.30 1.28 3.27
C THR A 295 -27.76 1.82 4.60
N TYR A 296 -26.91 2.86 4.53
CA TYR A 296 -26.33 3.48 5.73
C TYR A 296 -27.41 4.00 6.69
N GLN A 297 -28.50 4.55 6.15
CA GLN A 297 -29.64 5.06 6.92
C GLN A 297 -30.42 3.92 7.60
N GLU A 298 -30.72 2.84 6.89
CA GLU A 298 -31.39 1.68 7.50
C GLU A 298 -30.55 1.03 8.61
N LEU A 299 -29.22 1.02 8.46
CA LEU A 299 -28.34 0.52 9.50
C LEU A 299 -28.32 1.46 10.71
N GLU A 300 -28.30 2.78 10.47
CA GLU A 300 -28.38 3.79 11.52
C GLU A 300 -29.71 3.71 12.29
N ASP A 301 -30.85 3.67 11.58
CA ASP A 301 -32.19 3.52 12.18
C ASP A 301 -32.31 2.26 13.02
N LYS A 302 -31.74 1.13 12.55
CA LYS A 302 -31.75 -0.14 13.29
C LYS A 302 -30.86 -0.10 14.53
N VAL A 303 -29.73 0.58 14.47
CA VAL A 303 -28.84 0.74 15.63
C VAL A 303 -29.43 1.71 16.64
N GLU A 304 -30.07 2.79 16.21
CA GLU A 304 -30.79 3.72 17.09
C GLU A 304 -32.04 3.08 17.72
N SER A 305 -32.70 2.16 17.00
CA SER A 305 -33.86 1.42 17.51
C SER A 305 -33.51 0.38 18.59
N ASP A 306 -32.28 -0.13 18.62
CA ASP A 306 -31.85 -1.20 19.54
C ASP A 306 -31.00 -0.62 20.69
N PRO A 307 -31.54 -0.49 21.92
CA PRO A 307 -30.84 0.14 23.06
C PRO A 307 -29.64 -0.65 23.59
N HIS A 308 -29.41 -1.86 23.07
CA HIS A 308 -28.30 -2.73 23.44
C HIS A 308 -27.09 -2.59 22.51
N ILE A 309 -27.15 -1.68 21.52
CA ILE A 309 -26.05 -1.42 20.59
C ILE A 309 -25.46 -0.05 20.91
N VAL A 310 -24.16 -0.02 21.21
CA VAL A 310 -23.41 1.22 21.41
C VAL A 310 -22.51 1.44 20.20
N VAL A 311 -22.48 2.67 19.69
CA VAL A 311 -21.61 3.06 18.58
C VAL A 311 -20.31 3.63 19.13
N CYS A 312 -19.21 2.93 18.89
CA CYS A 312 -17.87 3.46 19.13
C CYS A 312 -17.36 4.18 17.88
N TRP A 313 -16.76 5.35 18.07
CA TRP A 313 -16.10 6.08 16.99
C TRP A 313 -14.60 5.79 17.04
N LYS A 314 -14.06 5.19 15.97
CA LYS A 314 -12.62 4.92 15.82
C LYS A 314 -12.11 5.55 14.54
#